data_AF-A0A2D0KRS6-F1
#
_entry.id   AF-A0A2D0KRS6-F1
#
_cell.length_a   1.000
_cell.length_b   1.000
_cell.length_c   1.000
_cell.angle_alpha   90.00
_cell.angle_beta   90.00
_cell.angle_gamma   90.00
#
_symmetry.space_group_name_H-M   'P 1'
#
loop_
_entity.id
_entity.type
_entity.pdbx_description
1 polymer ?
#
loop_
_entity_poly.entity_id
_entity_poly.type
_entity_poly.pdbx_seq_one_letter_code
_entity_poly.pdbx_strand_id
1 'polypeptide(L)'
;MGNIKNFHWHGVNDINIRINHINKSNTASIFANKRNMISVTIKIQPTDIYGKTILIPSSLLLKHIYLIDHHTEEKITYKAAGNDPFTWSYTDDPNEFTAIPGSSSYIVLKPDKKSDNSVIFYVYCSPSAINQVKKIAVLVKTPRYEYTTAHQEKKDAFIQLTSLNEIYYHLSDLESNEVLITTHSEWDDTFFWNQFNTYVSLKQKDKYGKRNIIKLENFGGMLDSVHQLYHLDTGYSRYYSHFLWSLGEYTTVSVGNTKWFDLNITHPIDIEIRQIANALCFTVIFMGFDSIGKSQDTWYDMYIKIYDQFGNNGTFDIVPRNDNHQEKLKVHLADH
;
A
#
# COMPACT_ATOMS: atom_id res chain seq x y z
N MET A 1 -29.99 5.49 18.31
CA MET A 1 -29.50 4.45 19.25
C MET A 1 -30.56 3.36 19.32
N GLY A 2 -30.35 2.24 18.62
CA GLY A 2 -31.31 1.13 18.60
C GLY A 2 -31.13 0.23 19.82
N ASN A 3 -32.26 -0.14 20.45
CA ASN A 3 -32.32 -1.09 21.56
C ASN A 3 -31.49 -2.36 21.28
N ILE A 4 -30.43 -2.58 22.06
CA ILE A 4 -29.71 -3.84 22.08
C ILE A 4 -30.66 -4.86 22.74
N LYS A 5 -31.40 -5.62 21.93
CA LYS A 5 -32.02 -6.86 22.40
C LYS A 5 -30.91 -7.70 23.02
N ASN A 6 -31.08 -8.17 24.25
CA ASN A 6 -30.17 -9.12 24.87
C ASN A 6 -30.13 -10.40 24.03
N PHE A 7 -29.14 -10.52 23.15
CA PHE A 7 -28.86 -11.75 22.43
C PHE A 7 -28.23 -12.73 23.42
N HIS A 8 -29.06 -13.54 24.07
CA HIS A 8 -28.62 -14.57 25.01
C HIS A 8 -28.17 -15.83 24.26
N TRP A 9 -27.02 -15.78 23.60
CA TRP A 9 -26.33 -17.01 23.23
C TRP A 9 -25.74 -17.68 24.48
N HIS A 10 -25.92 -18.99 24.59
CA HIS A 10 -25.44 -19.79 25.72
C HIS A 10 -24.18 -20.57 25.32
N GLY A 11 -24.16 -21.16 24.13
CA GLY A 11 -23.10 -22.05 23.70
C GLY A 11 -22.67 -21.88 22.26
N VAL A 12 -21.76 -22.73 21.84
CA VAL A 12 -21.21 -22.79 20.49
C VAL A 12 -21.09 -24.26 20.08
N ASN A 13 -21.72 -24.64 18.96
CA ASN A 13 -21.65 -26.01 18.43
C ASN A 13 -20.40 -26.25 17.59
N ASP A 14 -19.97 -25.23 16.85
CA ASP A 14 -18.79 -25.32 15.97
C ASP A 14 -18.08 -23.98 15.86
N ILE A 15 -16.76 -24.05 15.66
CA ILE A 15 -15.85 -22.93 15.45
C ILE A 15 -14.90 -23.34 14.34
N ASN A 16 -14.80 -22.49 13.32
CA ASN A 16 -13.91 -22.68 12.18
C ASN A 16 -13.13 -21.39 11.92
N ILE A 17 -11.82 -21.52 11.69
CA ILE A 17 -10.92 -20.43 11.30
C ILE A 17 -10.33 -20.74 9.93
N ARG A 18 -10.33 -19.76 9.02
CA ARG A 18 -9.78 -19.89 7.66
C ARG A 18 -9.10 -18.61 7.22
N ILE A 19 -8.04 -18.77 6.43
CA ILE A 19 -7.41 -17.66 5.73
C ILE A 19 -8.31 -17.27 4.55
N ASN A 20 -8.63 -15.99 4.43
CA ASN A 20 -9.42 -15.51 3.30
C ASN A 20 -8.63 -15.65 2.00
N HIS A 21 -9.35 -15.93 0.91
CA HIS A 21 -8.80 -16.01 -0.45
C HIS A 21 -7.84 -17.18 -0.74
N ILE A 22 -7.66 -18.11 0.21
CA ILE A 22 -6.97 -19.38 -0.03
C ILE A 22 -8.00 -20.50 -0.01
N ASN A 23 -8.43 -20.94 -1.20
CA ASN A 23 -9.56 -21.87 -1.34
C ASN A 23 -9.33 -23.28 -0.77
N LYS A 24 -8.07 -23.67 -0.45
CA LYS A 24 -7.73 -25.07 -0.11
C LYS A 24 -6.68 -25.25 1.00
N SER A 25 -6.14 -24.18 1.57
CA SER A 25 -5.06 -24.26 2.55
C SER A 25 -5.31 -23.29 3.71
N ASN A 26 -5.09 -23.76 4.94
CA ASN A 26 -5.05 -22.92 6.14
C ASN A 26 -3.61 -22.46 6.45
N THR A 27 -2.73 -22.50 5.46
CA THR A 27 -1.34 -22.04 5.57
C THR A 27 -1.07 -20.89 4.61
N ALA A 28 -0.35 -19.89 5.09
CA ALA A 28 0.11 -18.77 4.27
C ALA A 28 1.47 -18.26 4.75
N SER A 29 2.14 -17.49 3.90
CA SER A 29 3.29 -16.69 4.31
C SER A 29 2.86 -15.26 4.59
N ILE A 30 3.65 -14.52 5.37
CA ILE A 30 3.40 -13.11 5.71
C ILE A 30 4.73 -12.37 5.88
N PHE A 31 4.85 -11.16 5.34
CA PHE A 31 6.05 -10.35 5.56
C PHE A 31 6.07 -9.74 6.97
N ALA A 32 7.16 -9.95 7.71
CA ALA A 32 7.35 -9.50 9.08
C ALA A 32 7.75 -8.01 9.17
N ASN A 33 6.93 -7.14 8.59
CA ASN A 33 7.19 -5.70 8.43
C ASN A 33 6.19 -4.80 9.19
N LYS A 34 5.42 -5.39 10.13
CA LYS A 34 4.29 -4.78 10.87
C LYS A 34 3.11 -4.31 10.02
N ARG A 35 3.23 -4.29 8.69
CA ARG A 35 2.26 -3.71 7.76
C ARG A 35 1.49 -4.79 7.01
N ASN A 36 2.13 -5.86 6.56
CA ASN A 36 1.44 -6.94 5.84
C ASN A 36 0.40 -7.59 6.76
N MET A 37 -0.85 -7.64 6.30
CA MET A 37 -1.98 -8.16 7.07
C MET A 37 -2.64 -9.34 6.34
N ILE A 38 -2.70 -10.49 6.99
CA ILE A 38 -3.42 -11.65 6.48
C ILE A 38 -4.84 -11.64 7.03
N SER A 39 -5.82 -11.56 6.14
CA SER A 39 -7.23 -11.60 6.50
C SER A 39 -7.66 -13.04 6.86
N VAL A 40 -8.33 -13.17 8.00
CA VAL A 40 -8.74 -14.43 8.59
C VAL A 40 -10.21 -14.34 8.95
N THR A 41 -11.02 -15.24 8.40
CA THR A 41 -12.43 -15.36 8.77
C THR A 41 -12.61 -16.41 9.85
N ILE A 42 -13.33 -16.03 10.89
CA ILE A 42 -13.82 -16.94 11.91
C ILE A 42 -15.31 -17.10 11.72
N LYS A 43 -15.76 -18.35 11.57
CA LYS A 43 -17.18 -18.71 11.54
C LYS A 43 -17.50 -19.53 12.78
N ILE A 44 -18.62 -19.20 13.40
CA ILE A 44 -19.09 -19.91 14.59
C ILE A 44 -20.54 -20.35 14.40
N GLN A 45 -20.98 -21.30 15.22
CA GLN A 45 -22.39 -21.70 15.28
C GLN A 45 -22.94 -21.48 16.71
N PRO A 46 -23.36 -20.23 17.05
CA PRO A 46 -23.99 -19.90 18.33
C PRO A 46 -25.22 -20.75 18.61
N THR A 47 -25.43 -21.10 19.89
CA THR A 47 -26.65 -21.76 20.34
C THR A 47 -27.32 -21.03 21.50
N ASP A 48 -28.65 -21.14 21.58
CA ASP A 48 -29.41 -20.73 22.75
C ASP A 48 -29.30 -21.76 23.90
N ILE A 49 -30.05 -21.53 24.98
CA ILE A 49 -30.06 -22.40 26.17
C ILE A 49 -30.58 -23.82 25.90
N TYR A 50 -31.27 -24.04 24.78
CA TYR A 50 -31.83 -25.32 24.37
C TYR A 50 -30.96 -26.01 23.31
N GLY A 51 -29.80 -25.44 22.98
CA GLY A 51 -28.90 -25.96 21.94
C GLY A 51 -29.34 -25.62 20.51
N LYS A 52 -30.36 -24.78 20.32
CA LYS A 52 -30.81 -24.37 18.99
C LYS A 52 -29.88 -23.30 18.43
N THR A 53 -29.47 -23.44 17.17
CA THR A 53 -28.63 -22.45 16.51
C THR A 53 -29.34 -21.11 16.39
N ILE A 54 -28.62 -20.03 16.71
CA ILE A 54 -29.11 -18.66 16.61
C ILE A 54 -28.15 -17.78 15.81
N LEU A 55 -28.66 -16.64 15.35
CA LEU A 55 -27.87 -15.61 14.67
C LEU A 55 -27.40 -14.58 15.69
N ILE A 56 -26.11 -14.27 15.66
CA ILE A 56 -25.49 -13.25 16.49
C ILE A 56 -24.80 -12.23 15.57
N PRO A 57 -25.09 -10.92 15.74
CA PRO A 57 -24.44 -9.88 14.96
C PRO A 57 -22.92 -9.93 15.12
N SER A 58 -22.18 -9.78 14.02
CA SER A 58 -20.70 -9.77 14.03
C SER A 58 -20.10 -8.76 15.02
N SER A 59 -20.78 -7.61 15.24
CA SER A 59 -20.34 -6.58 16.19
C SER A 59 -20.36 -7.05 17.65
N LEU A 60 -21.27 -7.96 18.00
CA LEU A 60 -21.26 -8.59 19.31
C LEU A 60 -20.15 -9.65 19.36
N LEU A 61 -20.01 -10.46 18.31
CA LEU A 61 -18.99 -11.50 18.23
C LEU A 61 -17.55 -10.97 18.37
N LEU A 62 -17.24 -9.82 17.77
CA LEU A 62 -15.92 -9.19 17.89
C LEU A 62 -15.48 -8.94 19.35
N LYS A 63 -16.43 -8.79 20.28
CA LYS A 63 -16.13 -8.58 21.72
C LYS A 63 -15.85 -9.90 22.47
N HIS A 64 -16.19 -11.02 21.87
CA HIS A 64 -16.21 -12.34 22.50
C HIS A 64 -15.27 -13.34 21.84
N ILE A 65 -14.69 -13.00 20.69
CA ILE A 65 -13.77 -13.87 19.93
C ILE A 65 -12.36 -13.30 20.04
N TYR A 66 -11.41 -14.17 20.35
CA TYR A 66 -9.99 -13.85 20.48
C TYR A 66 -9.17 -14.82 19.63
N LEU A 67 -8.09 -14.33 19.02
CA LEU A 67 -7.06 -15.19 18.44
C LEU A 67 -6.05 -15.60 19.52
N ILE A 68 -5.72 -16.89 19.55
CA ILE A 68 -4.82 -17.50 20.54
C ILE A 68 -3.77 -18.37 19.85
N ASP A 69 -2.67 -18.66 20.53
CA ASP A 69 -1.74 -19.70 20.09
C ASP A 69 -2.40 -21.08 20.16
N HIS A 70 -2.22 -21.89 19.12
CA HIS A 70 -2.83 -23.24 19.05
C HIS A 70 -2.28 -24.22 20.09
N HIS A 71 -1.03 -24.05 20.55
CA HIS A 71 -0.39 -24.97 21.49
C HIS A 71 -0.30 -24.42 22.91
N THR A 72 -0.20 -23.10 23.12
CA THR A 72 -0.09 -22.52 24.48
C THR A 72 -1.39 -21.92 25.00
N GLU A 73 -2.40 -21.75 24.13
CA GLU A 73 -3.65 -21.04 24.41
C GLU A 73 -3.48 -19.55 24.80
N GLU A 74 -2.24 -19.03 24.76
CA GLU A 74 -1.97 -17.63 25.05
C GLU A 74 -2.63 -16.73 24.01
N LYS A 75 -3.27 -15.66 24.50
CA LYS A 75 -3.87 -14.67 23.61
C LYS A 75 -2.80 -13.97 22.79
N ILE A 76 -3.03 -13.90 21.50
CA ILE A 76 -2.25 -13.03 20.61
C ILE A 76 -2.59 -11.58 20.97
N THR A 77 -1.63 -10.68 20.87
CA THR A 77 -1.86 -9.26 21.15
C THR A 77 -2.91 -8.70 20.20
N TYR A 78 -3.89 -7.98 20.72
CA TYR A 78 -4.89 -7.28 19.91
C TYR A 78 -4.49 -5.81 19.76
N LYS A 79 -4.46 -5.32 18.52
CA LYS A 79 -4.13 -3.93 18.15
C LYS A 79 -2.82 -3.42 18.77
N ALA A 80 -1.75 -4.22 18.68
CA ALA A 80 -0.42 -3.74 19.04
C ALA A 80 -0.06 -2.48 18.23
N ALA A 81 0.33 -1.41 18.92
CA ALA A 81 0.77 -0.16 18.32
C ALA A 81 2.19 -0.30 17.74
N GLY A 82 2.59 0.65 16.89
CA GLY A 82 3.89 0.61 16.19
C GLY A 82 5.12 0.48 17.10
N ASN A 83 5.03 1.04 18.32
CA ASN A 83 6.10 1.04 19.32
C ASN A 83 5.95 -0.05 20.38
N ASP A 84 4.87 -0.83 20.36
CA ASP A 84 4.67 -1.88 21.35
C ASP A 84 5.63 -3.05 21.08
N PRO A 85 6.21 -3.67 22.12
CA PRO A 85 6.94 -4.92 21.96
C PRO A 85 5.93 -6.05 21.70
N PHE A 86 5.79 -6.48 20.45
CA PHE A 86 4.99 -7.65 20.06
C PHE A 86 5.70 -8.48 19.01
N THR A 87 5.34 -9.76 18.92
CA THR A 87 5.80 -10.66 17.84
C THR A 87 4.69 -10.89 16.82
N TRP A 88 3.50 -11.29 17.30
CA TRP A 88 2.29 -11.47 16.51
C TRP A 88 1.18 -10.61 17.08
N SER A 89 0.40 -9.99 16.22
CA SER A 89 -0.74 -9.17 16.60
C SER A 89 -1.89 -9.35 15.60
N TYR A 90 -3.10 -8.97 16.00
CA TYR A 90 -4.23 -8.92 15.11
C TYR A 90 -5.12 -7.71 15.39
N THR A 91 -5.92 -7.33 14.39
CA THR A 91 -6.85 -6.21 14.45
C THR A 91 -8.12 -6.55 13.66
N ASP A 92 -9.23 -5.85 13.90
CA ASP A 92 -10.44 -5.89 13.09
C ASP A 92 -10.51 -4.75 12.06
N ASP A 93 -9.50 -3.87 12.04
CA ASP A 93 -9.35 -2.76 11.10
C ASP A 93 -8.26 -3.06 10.06
N PRO A 94 -8.59 -3.24 8.76
CA PRO A 94 -7.59 -3.48 7.72
C PRO A 94 -6.77 -2.23 7.39
N ASN A 95 -5.58 -2.45 6.83
CA ASN A 95 -4.83 -1.45 6.06
C ASN A 95 -4.80 -1.82 4.57
N GLU A 96 -4.01 -1.09 3.79
CA GLU A 96 -3.83 -1.29 2.34
C GLU A 96 -2.95 -2.50 1.95
N PHE A 97 -2.25 -3.14 2.90
CA PHE A 97 -1.22 -4.16 2.64
C PHE A 97 -1.69 -5.60 2.92
N THR A 98 -2.82 -5.99 2.33
CA THR A 98 -3.47 -7.29 2.62
C THR A 98 -3.19 -8.40 1.61
N ALA A 99 -2.27 -8.19 0.67
CA ALA A 99 -1.90 -9.23 -0.28
C ALA A 99 -1.20 -10.43 0.42
N ILE A 100 -1.39 -11.63 -0.12
CA ILE A 100 -0.77 -12.86 0.39
C ILE A 100 0.40 -13.28 -0.51
N PRO A 101 1.64 -13.36 0.01
CA PRO A 101 2.81 -13.77 -0.76
C PRO A 101 2.64 -15.14 -1.42
N GLY A 102 2.95 -15.25 -2.72
CA GLY A 102 2.82 -16.50 -3.47
C GLY A 102 1.40 -16.85 -3.92
N SER A 103 0.41 -16.00 -3.61
CA SER A 103 -0.92 -16.09 -4.20
C SER A 103 -1.01 -15.19 -5.44
N SER A 104 -1.52 -15.72 -6.56
CA SER A 104 -1.70 -14.95 -7.81
C SER A 104 -2.88 -13.96 -7.75
N SER A 105 -3.66 -13.98 -6.68
CA SER A 105 -4.85 -13.14 -6.50
C SER A 105 -4.49 -11.80 -5.86
N TYR A 106 -4.17 -10.80 -6.71
CA TYR A 106 -4.36 -9.40 -6.34
C TYR A 106 -5.87 -9.16 -6.21
N ILE A 107 -6.37 -8.99 -4.99
CA ILE A 107 -7.78 -8.67 -4.77
C ILE A 107 -7.87 -7.43 -3.93
N VAL A 108 -8.41 -6.38 -4.55
CA VAL A 108 -8.98 -5.22 -3.85
C VAL A 108 -10.08 -5.76 -2.94
N LEU A 109 -9.94 -5.54 -1.63
CA LEU A 109 -10.94 -5.86 -0.62
C LEU A 109 -12.28 -5.26 -1.02
N LYS A 110 -13.16 -6.06 -1.64
CA LYS A 110 -14.59 -5.86 -1.43
C LYS A 110 -14.86 -6.45 -0.05
N PRO A 111 -15.30 -5.65 0.95
CA PRO A 111 -15.73 -6.22 2.20
C PRO A 111 -16.85 -7.20 1.88
N ASP A 112 -16.57 -8.49 2.04
CA ASP A 112 -17.64 -9.49 2.04
C ASP A 112 -18.70 -8.97 3.00
N LYS A 113 -19.96 -8.92 2.53
CA LYS A 113 -21.10 -8.54 3.36
C LYS A 113 -20.94 -9.27 4.69
N LYS A 114 -20.82 -8.50 5.79
CA LYS A 114 -20.78 -9.04 7.16
C LYS A 114 -21.89 -10.08 7.27
N SER A 115 -21.51 -11.35 7.30
CA SER A 115 -22.48 -12.41 7.50
C SER A 115 -22.67 -12.54 8.99
N ASP A 116 -23.92 -12.67 9.43
CA ASP A 116 -24.18 -13.10 10.80
C ASP A 116 -23.37 -14.38 11.10
N ASN A 117 -22.95 -14.53 12.35
CA ASN A 117 -22.13 -15.64 12.82
C ASN A 117 -20.70 -15.72 12.26
N SER A 118 -20.19 -14.65 11.63
CA SER A 118 -18.78 -14.55 11.25
C SER A 118 -18.15 -13.22 11.64
N VAL A 119 -16.83 -13.25 11.83
CA VAL A 119 -15.98 -12.07 12.00
C VAL A 119 -14.71 -12.21 11.17
N ILE A 120 -14.15 -11.08 10.76
CA ILE A 120 -12.88 -11.02 10.05
C ILE A 120 -11.87 -10.32 10.94
N PHE A 121 -10.71 -10.94 11.11
CA PHE A 121 -9.53 -10.31 11.71
C PHE A 121 -8.40 -10.25 10.69
N TYR A 122 -7.46 -9.35 10.94
CA TYR A 122 -6.26 -9.12 10.14
C TYR A 122 -5.05 -9.38 11.03
N VAL A 123 -4.32 -10.43 10.72
CA VAL A 123 -3.14 -10.86 11.49
C VAL A 123 -1.89 -10.26 10.86
N TYR A 124 -1.01 -9.70 11.67
CA TYR A 124 0.28 -9.14 11.27
C TYR A 124 1.36 -9.51 12.28
N CYS A 125 2.62 -9.41 11.87
CA CYS A 125 3.75 -9.72 12.73
C CYS A 125 4.86 -8.66 12.61
N SER A 126 5.63 -8.55 13.68
CA SER A 126 6.77 -7.63 13.75
C SER A 126 8.05 -8.32 13.23
N PRO A 127 9.13 -7.56 12.97
CA PRO A 127 10.42 -8.12 12.56
C PRO A 127 11.00 -9.16 13.55
N SER A 128 10.62 -9.15 14.83
CA SER A 128 11.08 -10.16 15.78
C SER A 128 10.50 -11.56 15.48
N ALA A 129 9.45 -11.64 14.67
CA ALA A 129 8.81 -12.89 14.28
C ALA A 129 9.53 -13.60 13.12
N ILE A 130 10.51 -12.98 12.46
CA ILE A 130 11.17 -13.48 11.25
C ILE A 130 11.52 -14.98 11.32
N ASN A 131 11.20 -15.71 10.25
CA ASN A 131 11.40 -17.15 10.09
C ASN A 131 10.68 -18.03 11.15
N GLN A 132 9.80 -17.46 11.96
CA GLN A 132 8.95 -18.21 12.87
C GLN A 132 7.66 -18.63 12.17
N VAL A 133 7.14 -19.77 12.62
CA VAL A 133 5.83 -20.30 12.25
C VAL A 133 4.90 -20.07 13.43
N LYS A 134 3.72 -19.49 13.18
CA LYS A 134 2.67 -19.31 14.18
C LYS A 134 1.44 -20.11 13.77
N LYS A 135 1.00 -21.01 14.64
CA LYS A 135 -0.32 -21.65 14.53
C LYS A 135 -1.31 -20.88 15.39
N ILE A 136 -2.39 -20.41 14.77
CA ILE A 136 -3.37 -19.53 15.39
C ILE A 136 -4.70 -20.27 15.47
N ALA A 137 -5.21 -20.40 16.68
CA ALA A 137 -6.52 -20.94 17.00
C ALA A 137 -7.46 -19.83 17.48
N VAL A 138 -8.70 -20.20 17.79
CA VAL A 138 -9.76 -19.29 18.21
C VAL A 138 -10.24 -19.64 19.61
N LEU A 139 -10.40 -18.60 20.44
CA LEU A 139 -11.12 -18.67 21.70
C LEU A 139 -12.42 -17.86 21.60
N VAL A 140 -13.54 -18.47 21.95
CA VAL A 140 -14.86 -17.84 21.99
C VAL A 140 -15.38 -17.87 23.42
N LYS A 141 -15.64 -16.69 24.00
CA LYS A 141 -16.22 -16.56 25.33
C LYS A 141 -17.71 -16.25 25.24
N THR A 142 -18.56 -17.19 25.63
CA THR A 142 -19.99 -16.90 25.86
C THR A 142 -20.17 -16.33 27.28
N PRO A 143 -21.38 -15.88 27.67
CA PRO A 143 -21.61 -15.41 29.04
C PRO A 143 -21.34 -16.45 30.14
N ARG A 144 -21.26 -17.74 29.79
CA ARG A 144 -21.13 -18.84 30.77
C ARG A 144 -19.95 -19.76 30.52
N TYR A 145 -19.48 -19.88 29.28
CA TYR A 145 -18.49 -20.88 28.91
C TYR A 145 -17.45 -20.31 27.96
N GLU A 146 -16.31 -20.98 27.92
CA GLU A 146 -15.25 -20.74 26.94
C GLU A 146 -15.16 -21.93 25.99
N TYR A 147 -15.02 -21.64 24.71
CA TYR A 147 -14.90 -22.62 23.65
C TYR A 147 -13.63 -22.33 22.87
N THR A 148 -12.78 -23.33 22.66
CA THR A 148 -11.48 -23.16 22.00
C THR A 148 -11.30 -24.18 20.88
N THR A 149 -10.56 -23.79 19.85
CA THR A 149 -10.06 -24.71 18.82
C THR A 149 -8.59 -25.10 19.03
N ALA A 150 -7.95 -24.61 20.09
CA ALA A 150 -6.59 -25.02 20.46
C ALA A 150 -6.48 -26.53 20.67
N HIS A 151 -5.30 -27.09 20.41
CA HIS A 151 -5.00 -28.52 20.49
C HIS A 151 -5.84 -29.45 19.61
N GLN A 152 -6.80 -28.93 18.84
CA GLN A 152 -7.59 -29.74 17.92
C GLN A 152 -6.83 -29.94 16.62
N GLU A 153 -6.80 -31.20 16.14
CA GLU A 153 -6.23 -31.58 14.85
C GLU A 153 -7.31 -31.65 13.74
N LYS A 154 -8.54 -31.19 14.04
CA LYS A 154 -9.60 -31.14 13.02
C LYS A 154 -9.27 -30.08 11.97
N LYS A 155 -9.77 -30.31 10.76
CA LYS A 155 -9.74 -29.30 9.69
C LYS A 155 -10.37 -27.99 10.20
N ASP A 156 -9.74 -26.86 9.87
CA ASP A 156 -10.19 -25.51 10.25
C ASP A 156 -10.20 -25.23 11.77
N ALA A 157 -9.49 -26.02 12.58
CA ALA A 157 -9.21 -25.70 13.98
C ALA A 157 -8.20 -24.56 14.13
N PHE A 158 -7.21 -24.50 13.24
CA PHE A 158 -6.18 -23.47 13.26
C PHE A 158 -5.76 -23.06 11.85
N ILE A 159 -5.10 -21.91 11.77
CA ILE A 159 -4.33 -21.49 10.60
C ILE A 159 -2.84 -21.46 10.95
N GLN A 160 -1.98 -21.59 9.95
CA GLN A 160 -0.53 -21.51 10.12
C GLN A 160 0.03 -20.39 9.26
N LEU A 161 0.73 -19.45 9.89
CA LEU A 161 1.41 -18.36 9.21
C LEU A 161 2.93 -18.54 9.34
N THR A 162 3.63 -18.52 8.22
CA THR A 162 5.09 -18.50 8.18
C THR A 162 5.55 -17.08 7.88
N SER A 163 6.29 -16.49 8.82
CA SER A 163 6.83 -15.15 8.63
C SER A 163 8.01 -15.15 7.65
N LEU A 164 8.11 -14.07 6.88
CA LEU A 164 9.17 -13.79 5.91
C LEU A 164 9.93 -12.53 6.32
N ASN A 165 11.20 -12.44 5.93
CA ASN A 165 11.98 -11.21 6.05
C ASN A 165 11.30 -10.07 5.27
N GLU A 166 11.21 -8.89 5.90
CA GLU A 166 10.90 -7.66 5.18
C GLU A 166 11.91 -7.43 4.05
N ILE A 167 11.42 -6.94 2.92
CA ILE A 167 12.27 -6.51 1.81
C ILE A 167 12.43 -5.00 1.91
N TYR A 168 13.69 -4.56 1.85
CA TYR A 168 14.07 -3.17 1.70
C TYR A 168 14.57 -2.99 0.28
N TYR A 169 13.89 -2.17 -0.50
CA TYR A 169 14.24 -1.93 -1.90
C TYR A 169 15.34 -0.90 -2.01
N HIS A 170 16.31 -1.21 -2.86
CA HIS A 170 17.40 -0.32 -3.26
C HIS A 170 17.21 0.11 -4.72
N LEU A 171 18.00 1.09 -5.16
CA LEU A 171 17.96 1.63 -6.52
C LEU A 171 18.21 0.53 -7.56
N SER A 172 19.04 -0.46 -7.21
CA SER A 172 19.29 -1.65 -8.04
C SER A 172 18.03 -2.48 -8.32
N ASP A 173 17.02 -2.40 -7.45
CA ASP A 173 15.74 -3.11 -7.55
C ASP A 173 14.70 -2.33 -8.38
N LEU A 174 15.00 -1.08 -8.77
CA LEU A 174 14.15 -0.25 -9.60
C LEU A 174 14.51 -0.41 -11.07
N GLU A 175 13.51 -0.39 -11.94
CA GLU A 175 13.64 -0.18 -13.38
C GLU A 175 12.97 1.12 -13.78
N SER A 176 13.57 1.82 -14.73
CA SER A 176 13.07 3.07 -15.28
C SER A 176 12.89 2.96 -16.78
N ASN A 177 11.75 3.40 -17.29
CA ASN A 177 11.49 3.53 -18.70
C ASN A 177 11.09 4.97 -19.03
N GLU A 178 11.89 5.64 -19.87
CA GLU A 178 11.66 7.01 -20.30
C GLU A 178 11.03 7.02 -21.70
N VAL A 179 10.01 7.85 -21.88
CA VAL A 179 9.25 7.95 -23.14
C VAL A 179 8.93 9.42 -23.43
N LEU A 180 9.27 9.88 -24.64
CA LEU A 180 8.71 11.12 -25.18
C LEU A 180 7.23 10.89 -25.49
N ILE A 181 6.35 11.59 -24.78
CA ILE A 181 4.90 11.45 -24.91
C ILE A 181 4.38 12.33 -26.04
N THR A 182 4.75 13.61 -26.02
CA THR A 182 4.27 14.57 -27.01
C THR A 182 5.25 15.72 -27.19
N THR A 183 5.09 16.39 -28.32
CA THR A 183 5.81 17.59 -28.72
C THR A 183 4.78 18.56 -29.26
N HIS A 184 4.81 19.77 -28.74
CA HIS A 184 3.92 20.86 -29.13
C HIS A 184 4.75 22.04 -29.58
N SER A 185 4.31 22.69 -30.65
CA SER A 185 4.93 23.91 -31.17
C SER A 185 3.85 24.77 -31.80
N GLU A 186 3.84 26.03 -31.39
CA GLU A 186 3.06 27.10 -31.98
C GLU A 186 4.01 28.11 -32.62
N TRP A 187 3.58 28.67 -33.74
CA TRP A 187 4.36 29.67 -34.48
C TRP A 187 4.25 31.05 -33.84
N ASP A 188 3.10 31.34 -33.24
CA ASP A 188 2.85 32.59 -32.51
C ASP A 188 3.51 32.49 -31.11
N ASP A 189 4.28 33.51 -30.71
CA ASP A 189 5.07 33.59 -29.45
C ASP A 189 6.23 32.58 -29.31
N THR A 190 6.59 31.90 -30.40
CA THR A 190 7.61 30.82 -30.43
C THR A 190 7.39 29.75 -29.36
N PHE A 191 6.16 29.58 -28.91
CA PHE A 191 5.81 28.71 -27.80
C PHE A 191 5.96 27.24 -28.20
N PHE A 192 6.77 26.51 -27.45
CA PHE A 192 6.93 25.08 -27.64
C PHE A 192 7.09 24.37 -26.29
N TRP A 193 6.74 23.08 -26.27
CA TRP A 193 7.06 22.21 -25.16
C TRP A 193 7.14 20.75 -25.58
N ASN A 194 8.02 20.02 -24.91
CA ASN A 194 8.17 18.58 -25.02
C ASN A 194 7.86 17.95 -23.68
N GLN A 195 7.10 16.86 -23.68
CA GLN A 195 6.84 16.07 -22.50
C GLN A 195 7.57 14.74 -22.55
N PHE A 196 8.41 14.52 -21.55
CA PHE A 196 9.05 13.23 -21.29
C PHE A 196 8.45 12.66 -20.01
N ASN A 197 7.97 11.42 -20.06
CA ASN A 197 7.56 10.70 -18.86
C ASN A 197 8.58 9.60 -18.55
N THR A 198 8.98 9.53 -17.28
CA THR A 198 9.82 8.44 -16.76
C THR A 198 9.00 7.62 -15.78
N TYR A 199 8.82 6.34 -16.10
CA TYR A 199 8.09 5.40 -15.26
C TYR A 199 9.06 4.56 -14.45
N VAL A 200 8.96 4.61 -13.13
CA VAL A 200 9.82 3.83 -12.23
C VAL A 200 9.00 2.72 -11.58
N SER A 201 9.44 1.48 -11.76
CA SER A 201 8.79 0.28 -11.25
C SER A 201 9.76 -0.61 -10.48
N LEU A 202 9.23 -1.53 -9.69
CA LEU A 202 10.03 -2.58 -9.05
C LEU A 202 10.32 -3.69 -10.07
N LYS A 203 11.61 -3.98 -10.32
CA LYS A 203 12.07 -5.09 -11.18
C LYS A 203 11.62 -6.45 -10.65
N GLN A 204 11.50 -6.57 -9.34
CA GLN A 204 11.46 -7.85 -8.67
C GLN A 204 10.21 -8.65 -9.09
N LYS A 205 10.47 -9.75 -9.79
CA LYS A 205 9.53 -10.85 -10.00
C LYS A 205 10.14 -12.09 -9.38
N ASP A 206 9.78 -12.35 -8.13
CA ASP A 206 10.31 -13.47 -7.36
C ASP A 206 9.25 -14.58 -7.20
N LYS A 207 9.57 -15.56 -6.35
CA LYS A 207 8.66 -16.67 -6.01
C LYS A 207 7.35 -16.22 -5.35
N TYR A 208 7.24 -14.96 -4.92
CA TYR A 208 6.05 -14.38 -4.32
C TYR A 208 5.21 -13.56 -5.31
N GLY A 209 5.66 -13.42 -6.56
CA GLY A 209 4.95 -12.77 -7.65
C GLY A 209 5.62 -11.48 -8.14
N LYS A 210 4.95 -10.78 -9.06
CA LYS A 210 5.34 -9.43 -9.47
C LYS A 210 5.11 -8.46 -8.31
N ARG A 211 6.02 -7.52 -8.08
CA ARG A 211 5.84 -6.41 -7.13
C ARG A 211 5.26 -5.19 -7.82
N ASN A 212 4.26 -4.59 -7.19
CA ASN A 212 3.55 -3.42 -7.67
C ASN A 212 3.65 -2.32 -6.61
N ILE A 213 4.03 -1.11 -7.00
CA ILE A 213 4.03 0.03 -6.10
C ILE A 213 2.56 0.44 -5.87
N ILE A 214 2.08 0.33 -4.63
CA ILE A 214 0.69 0.66 -4.28
C ILE A 214 0.56 1.89 -3.39
N LYS A 215 1.68 2.36 -2.81
CA LYS A 215 1.73 3.55 -1.97
C LYS A 215 3.01 4.33 -2.20
N LEU A 216 2.87 5.65 -2.18
CA LEU A 216 3.94 6.63 -2.27
C LEU A 216 3.78 7.63 -1.12
N GLU A 217 4.86 7.87 -0.39
CA GLU A 217 4.99 8.95 0.59
C GLU A 217 6.12 9.88 0.11
N ASN A 218 5.95 11.18 0.27
CA ASN A 218 6.93 12.19 -0.12
C ASN A 218 7.32 13.08 1.07
N PHE A 219 8.57 13.53 1.08
CA PHE A 219 9.12 14.37 2.12
C PHE A 219 9.92 15.50 1.48
N GLY A 220 9.75 16.74 1.98
CA GLY A 220 10.54 17.90 1.54
C GLY A 220 10.05 18.65 0.29
N GLY A 221 9.13 18.09 -0.50
CA GLY A 221 8.52 18.74 -1.67
C GLY A 221 7.04 18.41 -1.83
N MET A 222 6.39 18.92 -2.89
CA MET A 222 4.98 18.65 -3.21
C MET A 222 4.84 17.62 -4.34
N LEU A 223 3.90 16.69 -4.20
CA LEU A 223 3.41 15.87 -5.31
C LEU A 223 2.49 16.70 -6.20
N ASP A 224 2.33 16.24 -7.44
CA ASP A 224 1.42 16.83 -8.43
C ASP A 224 1.72 18.31 -8.74
N SER A 225 2.97 18.73 -8.51
CA SER A 225 3.47 20.08 -8.75
C SER A 225 4.94 20.03 -9.18
N VAL A 226 5.45 21.16 -9.64
CA VAL A 226 6.86 21.29 -10.01
C VAL A 226 7.72 21.15 -8.75
N HIS A 227 8.75 20.30 -8.81
CA HIS A 227 9.67 20.10 -7.70
C HIS A 227 11.13 20.40 -8.05
N GLN A 228 11.46 20.48 -9.34
CA GLN A 228 12.73 21.02 -9.84
C GLN A 228 12.47 21.87 -11.08
N LEU A 229 13.14 23.01 -11.16
CA LEU A 229 13.10 23.93 -12.28
C LEU A 229 14.52 24.31 -12.65
N TYR A 230 14.90 24.07 -13.91
CA TYR A 230 16.20 24.47 -14.44
C TYR A 230 16.02 25.36 -15.65
N HIS A 231 16.82 26.42 -15.80
CA HIS A 231 16.92 27.14 -17.07
C HIS A 231 17.95 26.45 -18.00
N LEU A 232 17.92 26.81 -19.28
CA LEU A 232 18.93 26.39 -20.25
C LEU A 232 20.28 27.07 -19.95
N ASP A 233 21.38 26.35 -20.16
CA ASP A 233 22.74 26.86 -19.86
C ASP A 233 23.08 28.15 -20.63
N THR A 234 22.50 28.33 -21.82
CA THR A 234 22.72 29.50 -22.67
C THR A 234 21.81 30.69 -22.34
N GLY A 235 20.90 30.55 -21.37
CA GLY A 235 20.07 31.65 -20.87
C GLY A 235 18.66 31.25 -20.43
N TYR A 236 17.87 32.27 -20.07
CA TYR A 236 16.53 32.15 -19.48
C TYR A 236 15.40 32.03 -20.52
N SER A 237 15.69 31.57 -21.73
CA SER A 237 14.69 31.45 -22.81
C SER A 237 13.96 30.12 -22.80
N ARG A 238 14.47 29.12 -22.08
CA ARG A 238 13.93 27.76 -22.03
C ARG A 238 14.16 27.14 -20.66
N TYR A 239 13.23 26.27 -20.24
CA TYR A 239 13.24 25.65 -18.92
C TYR A 239 12.92 24.16 -18.96
N TYR A 240 13.43 23.45 -17.96
CA TYR A 240 13.14 22.05 -17.63
C TYR A 240 12.38 22.04 -16.31
N SER A 241 11.15 21.57 -16.34
CA SER A 241 10.30 21.50 -15.15
C SER A 241 9.99 20.05 -14.84
N HIS A 242 10.37 19.62 -13.64
CA HIS A 242 10.23 18.25 -13.17
C HIS A 242 9.03 18.13 -12.26
N PHE A 243 8.23 17.08 -12.47
CA PHE A 243 7.04 16.75 -11.72
C PHE A 243 7.13 15.30 -11.23
N LEU A 244 6.61 15.05 -10.03
CA LEU A 244 6.33 13.70 -9.53
C LEU A 244 4.83 13.63 -9.21
N TRP A 245 4.14 12.70 -9.86
CA TRP A 245 2.70 12.55 -9.71
C TRP A 245 2.35 11.54 -8.62
N SER A 246 1.28 11.85 -7.87
CA SER A 246 0.63 10.90 -6.98
C SER A 246 0.21 9.65 -7.76
N LEU A 247 0.25 8.48 -7.10
CA LEU A 247 -0.23 7.23 -7.69
C LEU A 247 -1.72 7.33 -8.08
N GLY A 248 -2.10 6.69 -9.17
CA GLY A 248 -3.49 6.73 -9.64
C GLY A 248 -3.66 6.14 -11.03
N GLU A 249 -4.86 6.30 -11.57
CA GLU A 249 -5.19 5.92 -12.93
C GLU A 249 -4.64 6.91 -13.95
N TYR A 250 -4.52 6.46 -15.19
CA TYR A 250 -4.23 7.31 -16.33
C TYR A 250 -5.15 8.54 -16.36
N THR A 251 -4.57 9.72 -16.57
CA THR A 251 -5.36 10.95 -16.69
C THR A 251 -4.60 12.03 -17.46
N THR A 252 -5.31 13.09 -17.83
CA THR A 252 -4.74 14.32 -18.38
C THR A 252 -4.80 15.40 -17.30
N VAL A 253 -3.68 16.10 -17.08
CA VAL A 253 -3.59 17.21 -16.12
C VAL A 253 -3.13 18.49 -16.80
N SER A 254 -3.60 19.63 -16.32
CA SER A 254 -3.15 20.94 -16.79
C SER A 254 -2.02 21.45 -15.91
N VAL A 255 -0.87 21.73 -16.52
CA VAL A 255 0.30 22.34 -15.86
C VAL A 255 0.62 23.72 -16.43
N GLY A 256 -0.17 24.21 -17.39
CA GLY A 256 -0.09 25.57 -17.93
C GLY A 256 -1.00 26.55 -17.19
N ASN A 257 -1.03 27.81 -17.64
CA ASN A 257 -1.83 28.89 -17.04
C ASN A 257 -1.68 28.99 -15.51
N THR A 258 -0.45 28.82 -15.03
CA THR A 258 -0.12 28.67 -13.61
C THR A 258 1.27 29.24 -13.32
N LYS A 259 1.75 29.06 -12.09
CA LYS A 259 3.09 29.47 -11.68
C LYS A 259 3.92 28.26 -11.30
N TRP A 260 5.09 28.11 -11.91
CA TRP A 260 6.09 27.10 -11.55
C TRP A 260 7.18 27.79 -10.73
N PHE A 261 7.13 27.65 -9.40
CA PHE A 261 7.92 28.47 -8.47
C PHE A 261 7.71 29.98 -8.69
N ASP A 262 8.70 30.65 -9.28
CA ASP A 262 8.67 32.07 -9.64
C ASP A 262 8.45 32.34 -11.13
N LEU A 263 8.33 31.28 -11.93
CA LEU A 263 8.09 31.35 -13.36
C LEU A 263 6.59 31.36 -13.67
N ASN A 264 6.10 32.41 -14.32
CA ASN A 264 4.70 32.51 -14.76
C ASN A 264 4.53 31.81 -16.11
N ILE A 265 3.68 30.79 -16.14
CA ILE A 265 3.33 30.05 -17.35
C ILE A 265 1.96 30.53 -17.82
N THR A 266 1.94 31.33 -18.87
CA THR A 266 0.72 31.98 -19.39
C THR A 266 0.05 31.22 -20.54
N HIS A 267 0.61 30.08 -20.92
CA HIS A 267 0.10 29.24 -21.98
C HIS A 267 -0.54 27.97 -21.40
N PRO A 268 -1.61 27.43 -22.02
CA PRO A 268 -2.16 26.14 -21.63
C PRO A 268 -1.16 25.01 -21.96
N ILE A 269 -0.99 24.08 -21.02
CA ILE A 269 -0.15 22.89 -21.19
C ILE A 269 -0.91 21.74 -20.54
N ASP A 270 -1.55 20.92 -21.36
CA ASP A 270 -2.26 19.73 -20.91
C ASP A 270 -1.45 18.49 -21.26
N ILE A 271 -1.16 17.66 -20.26
CA ILE A 271 -0.23 16.55 -20.37
C ILE A 271 -0.87 15.24 -19.91
N GLU A 272 -0.50 14.15 -20.56
CA GLU A 272 -0.95 12.81 -20.20
C GLU A 272 -0.01 12.18 -19.17
N ILE A 273 -0.54 11.69 -18.06
CA ILE A 273 0.25 11.09 -16.98
C ILE A 273 -0.29 9.71 -16.61
N ARG A 274 0.56 8.91 -15.95
CA ARG A 274 0.21 7.57 -15.41
C ARG A 274 -0.27 6.57 -16.46
N GLN A 275 0.35 6.58 -17.64
CA GLN A 275 0.10 5.61 -18.72
C GLN A 275 0.50 4.18 -18.34
N ILE A 276 1.45 4.00 -17.40
CA ILE A 276 1.87 2.69 -16.89
C ILE A 276 1.34 2.48 -15.48
N ALA A 277 0.49 1.47 -15.30
CA ALA A 277 -0.08 1.11 -14.00
C ALA A 277 0.97 0.55 -13.02
N ASN A 278 0.82 0.86 -11.74
CA ASN A 278 1.69 0.42 -10.63
C ASN A 278 3.15 0.89 -10.73
N ALA A 279 3.39 2.00 -11.46
CA ALA A 279 4.67 2.67 -11.56
C ALA A 279 4.58 4.08 -10.97
N LEU A 280 5.69 4.60 -10.44
CA LEU A 280 5.82 6.03 -10.24
C LEU A 280 5.84 6.72 -11.60
N CYS A 281 5.18 7.88 -11.72
CA CYS A 281 5.20 8.68 -12.92
C CYS A 281 5.92 9.99 -12.61
N PHE A 282 7.09 10.15 -13.20
CA PHE A 282 7.77 11.44 -13.27
C PHE A 282 7.54 12.06 -14.64
N THR A 283 7.45 13.38 -14.70
CA THR A 283 7.37 14.11 -15.96
C THR A 283 8.41 15.21 -15.98
N VAL A 284 9.11 15.33 -17.10
CA VAL A 284 9.96 16.49 -17.42
C VAL A 284 9.34 17.22 -18.60
N ILE A 285 9.00 18.50 -18.38
CA ILE A 285 8.58 19.41 -19.44
C ILE A 285 9.76 20.28 -19.83
N PHE A 286 10.22 20.16 -21.08
CA PHE A 286 11.18 21.09 -21.66
C PHE A 286 10.44 22.08 -22.55
N MET A 287 10.49 23.38 -22.23
CA MET A 287 9.65 24.37 -22.88
C MET A 287 10.29 25.75 -23.01
N GLY A 288 9.71 26.61 -23.85
CA GLY A 288 10.10 28.01 -24.02
C GLY A 288 9.09 28.81 -24.84
N PHE A 289 9.11 30.13 -24.66
CA PHE A 289 8.35 31.14 -25.41
C PHE A 289 9.01 32.52 -25.21
N ASP A 290 8.72 33.51 -26.06
CA ASP A 290 9.47 34.78 -26.09
C ASP A 290 9.35 35.59 -24.78
N SER A 291 8.22 35.46 -24.07
CA SER A 291 7.89 36.24 -22.88
C SER A 291 8.05 35.49 -21.53
N ILE A 292 8.73 34.34 -21.52
CA ILE A 292 8.77 33.39 -20.39
C ILE A 292 9.35 33.92 -19.07
N GLY A 293 9.92 35.13 -19.04
CA GLY A 293 10.50 35.69 -17.82
C GLY A 293 11.78 34.97 -17.37
N LYS A 294 12.33 35.39 -16.23
CA LYS A 294 13.61 34.89 -15.70
C LYS A 294 13.41 34.30 -14.32
N SER A 295 13.70 33.01 -14.17
CA SER A 295 13.77 32.31 -12.88
C SER A 295 15.11 31.61 -12.74
N GLN A 296 15.69 31.65 -11.53
CA GLN A 296 16.87 30.86 -11.22
C GLN A 296 16.51 29.38 -11.06
N ASP A 297 17.52 28.53 -11.19
CA ASP A 297 17.37 27.11 -10.89
C ASP A 297 16.92 26.95 -9.44
N THR A 298 15.86 26.17 -9.25
CA THR A 298 15.20 26.00 -7.95
C THR A 298 14.72 24.58 -7.82
N TRP A 299 14.92 23.96 -6.65
CA TRP A 299 14.43 22.62 -6.37
C TRP A 299 14.13 22.48 -4.88
N TYR A 300 13.33 21.46 -4.55
CA TYR A 300 13.17 20.98 -3.20
C TYR A 300 14.20 19.88 -2.89
N ASP A 301 14.73 19.88 -1.67
CA ASP A 301 15.41 18.70 -1.12
C ASP A 301 14.33 17.66 -0.81
N MET A 302 14.18 16.68 -1.70
CA MET A 302 13.06 15.77 -1.69
C MET A 302 13.52 14.32 -1.69
N TYR A 303 12.87 13.50 -0.86
CA TYR A 303 12.98 12.05 -0.94
C TYR A 303 11.60 11.42 -0.87
N ILE A 304 11.50 10.21 -1.40
CA ILE A 304 10.27 9.45 -1.49
C ILE A 304 10.42 8.11 -0.81
N LYS A 305 9.30 7.60 -0.31
CA LYS A 305 9.19 6.24 0.20
C LYS A 305 8.07 5.52 -0.50
N ILE A 306 8.40 4.40 -1.14
CA ILE A 306 7.43 3.57 -1.86
C ILE A 306 7.13 2.31 -1.08
N TYR A 307 5.93 1.76 -1.27
CA TYR A 307 5.55 0.47 -0.71
C TYR A 307 4.96 -0.46 -1.77
N ASP A 308 5.33 -1.73 -1.69
CA ASP A 308 4.69 -2.80 -2.47
C ASP A 308 3.35 -3.23 -1.84
N GLN A 309 2.62 -4.10 -2.53
CA GLN A 309 1.33 -4.63 -2.06
C GLN A 309 1.37 -5.41 -0.73
N PHE A 310 2.57 -5.74 -0.24
CA PHE A 310 2.80 -6.42 1.02
C PHE A 310 3.39 -5.47 2.09
N GLY A 311 3.56 -4.19 1.79
CA GLY A 311 4.13 -3.20 2.69
C GLY A 311 5.64 -3.28 2.84
N ASN A 312 6.35 -4.02 1.97
CA ASN A 312 7.81 -3.86 1.83
C ASN A 312 8.10 -2.49 1.22
N ASN A 313 9.24 -1.90 1.53
CA ASN A 313 9.47 -0.49 1.20
C ASN A 313 10.88 -0.19 0.72
N GLY A 314 11.04 0.93 0.03
CA GLY A 314 12.33 1.52 -0.32
C GLY A 314 12.23 3.04 -0.18
N THR A 315 13.35 3.67 0.18
CA THR A 315 13.43 5.13 0.34
C THR A 315 14.50 5.66 -0.62
N PHE A 316 14.15 6.68 -1.38
CA PHE A 316 14.99 7.18 -2.48
C PHE A 316 15.02 8.70 -2.48
N ASP A 317 16.21 9.28 -2.57
CA ASP A 317 16.39 10.69 -2.83
C ASP A 317 16.06 11.02 -4.28
N ILE A 318 15.43 12.17 -4.51
CA ILE A 318 15.28 12.76 -5.84
C ILE A 318 16.40 13.77 -6.02
N VAL A 319 17.42 13.39 -6.79
CA VAL A 319 18.67 14.14 -6.85
C VAL A 319 18.60 15.20 -7.95
N PRO A 320 18.74 16.50 -7.63
CA PRO A 320 18.83 17.53 -8.65
C PRO A 320 20.15 17.39 -9.43
N ARG A 321 20.08 17.39 -10.77
CA ARG A 321 21.27 17.39 -11.64
C ARG A 321 21.18 18.45 -12.72
N ASN A 322 21.92 19.52 -12.49
CA ASN A 322 21.98 20.72 -13.33
C ASN A 322 23.27 20.76 -14.18
N ASP A 323 23.88 19.60 -14.46
CA ASP A 323 25.22 19.54 -15.02
C ASP A 323 25.27 19.94 -16.51
N ASN A 324 24.24 19.55 -17.27
CA ASN A 324 24.10 19.82 -18.70
C ASN A 324 22.67 19.52 -19.19
N HIS A 325 22.39 19.85 -20.45
CA HIS A 325 21.11 19.58 -21.13
C HIS A 325 20.57 18.15 -20.97
N GLN A 326 21.44 17.13 -21.11
CA GLN A 326 21.01 15.73 -21.07
C GLN A 326 20.63 15.30 -19.65
N GLU A 327 21.34 15.80 -18.64
CA GLU A 327 21.04 15.47 -17.25
C GLU A 327 19.77 16.17 -16.76
N LYS A 328 19.50 17.40 -17.23
CA LYS A 328 18.28 18.15 -16.96
C LYS A 328 17.00 17.52 -17.52
N LEU A 329 17.13 16.66 -18.54
CA LEU A 329 15.99 15.95 -19.13
C LEU A 329 15.63 14.66 -18.38
N LYS A 330 16.52 14.17 -17.51
CA LYS A 330 16.39 12.88 -16.85
C LYS A 330 15.95 13.03 -15.40
N VAL A 331 15.33 11.98 -14.90
CA VAL A 331 15.03 11.82 -13.47
C VAL A 331 16.17 11.04 -12.82
N HIS A 332 16.71 11.57 -11.72
CA HIS A 332 17.80 10.95 -10.98
C HIS A 332 17.32 10.55 -9.60
N LEU A 333 17.49 9.27 -9.28
CA LEU A 333 17.21 8.71 -7.96
C LEU A 333 18.50 8.19 -7.34
N ALA A 334 18.61 8.29 -6.02
CA ALA A 334 19.66 7.66 -5.24
C ALA A 334 19.05 6.91 -4.04
N ASP A 335 19.77 5.91 -3.51
CA ASP A 335 19.40 5.32 -2.22
C ASP A 335 19.56 6.38 -1.13
N HIS A 336 18.55 6.49 -0.25
CA HIS A 336 18.53 7.42 0.88
C HIS A 336 19.32 6.89 2.09
#